data_AF-A0A1J5FZP3-F1
#
_entry.id   AF-A0A1J5FZP3-F1
#
_cell.length_a   1.000
_cell.length_b   1.000
_cell.length_c   1.000
_cell.angle_alpha   90.00
_cell.angle_beta   90.00
_cell.angle_gamma   90.00
#
_symmetry.space_group_name_H-M   'P 1'
#
loop_
_entity.id
_entity.type
_entity.pdbx_description
1 polymer ?
#
loop_
_entity_poly.entity_id
_entity_poly.type
_entity_poly.pdbx_seq_one_letter_code
_entity_poly.pdbx_strand_id
1 'polypeptide(L)'
;MKRFYSSFESTSQLFYTFLAVILLGLFTSSSFAQISEGGIPYSFNANINQQVERVTMPAVNVAALLAEDEIEQSKGLPYRFGFPMDVNYNLNNSGTWTNLPGGAKLWRLNIFFFRRNNY
;
A
#
# COMPACT_ATOMS: atom_id res chain seq x y z
N MET A 1 35.23 50.43 12.57
CA MET A 1 35.94 49.23 12.07
C MET A 1 35.23 47.91 12.36
N LYS A 2 34.77 47.61 13.59
CA LYS A 2 34.16 46.31 13.93
C LYS A 2 32.89 45.94 13.12
N ARG A 3 32.04 46.92 12.77
CA ARG A 3 30.81 46.70 11.96
C ARG A 3 31.08 46.25 10.52
N PHE A 4 32.17 46.73 9.90
CA PHE A 4 32.51 46.41 8.50
C PHE A 4 33.12 45.00 8.37
N TYR A 5 33.87 44.57 9.40
CA TYR A 5 34.41 43.21 9.48
C TYR A 5 33.30 42.18 9.73
N SER A 6 32.34 42.50 10.60
CA SER A 6 31.17 41.66 10.87
C SER A 6 30.25 41.48 9.65
N SER A 7 30.11 42.49 8.79
CA SER A 7 29.34 42.35 7.54
C SER A 7 30.07 41.49 6.50
N PHE A 8 31.41 41.52 6.47
CA PHE A 8 32.22 40.71 5.55
C PHE A 8 32.15 39.20 5.89
N GLU A 9 32.25 38.85 7.17
CA GLU A 9 32.07 37.46 7.65
C GLU A 9 30.64 36.95 7.43
N SER A 10 29.63 37.81 7.53
CA SER A 10 28.24 37.44 7.22
C SER A 10 28.05 37.13 5.73
N THR A 11 28.65 37.93 4.84
CA THR A 11 28.58 37.69 3.38
C THR A 11 29.29 36.41 2.95
N SER A 12 30.42 36.05 3.56
CA SER A 12 31.12 34.79 3.27
C SER A 12 30.33 33.58 3.78
N GLN A 13 29.73 33.67 4.97
CA GLN A 13 28.85 32.63 5.51
C GLN A 13 27.60 32.41 4.64
N LEU A 14 26.97 33.49 4.15
CA LEU A 14 25.85 33.39 3.21
C LEU A 14 26.25 32.71 1.90
N PHE A 15 27.48 32.96 1.41
CA PHE A 15 28.01 32.29 0.23
C PHE A 15 28.24 30.79 0.46
N TYR A 16 28.86 30.40 1.59
CA TYR A 16 29.09 28.99 1.92
C TYR A 16 27.79 28.23 2.17
N THR A 17 26.81 28.85 2.83
CA THR A 17 25.49 28.24 3.03
C THR A 17 24.74 28.08 1.71
N PHE A 18 24.80 29.06 0.82
CA PHE A 18 24.23 28.94 -0.53
C PHE A 18 24.90 27.82 -1.34
N LEU A 19 26.23 27.72 -1.30
CA LEU A 19 26.99 26.66 -1.96
C LEU A 19 26.64 25.28 -1.38
N ALA A 20 26.49 25.16 -0.06
CA ALA A 20 26.11 23.92 0.60
C ALA A 20 24.69 23.47 0.23
N VAL A 21 23.73 24.40 0.10
CA VAL A 21 22.36 24.10 -0.35
C VAL A 21 22.34 23.62 -1.80
N ILE A 22 23.11 24.25 -2.69
CA ILE A 22 23.26 23.78 -4.08
C ILE A 22 23.86 22.38 -4.12
N LEU A 23 24.93 22.13 -3.34
CA LEU A 23 25.60 20.84 -3.30
C LEU A 23 24.67 19.72 -2.80
N LEU A 24 23.84 20.00 -1.79
CA LEU A 24 22.84 19.05 -1.26
C LEU A 24 21.72 18.75 -2.27
N GLY A 25 21.32 19.72 -3.09
CA GLY A 25 20.29 19.54 -4.11
C GLY A 25 20.71 18.60 -5.26
N LEU A 26 22.01 18.49 -5.55
CA LEU A 26 22.56 17.66 -6.62
C LEU A 26 22.48 16.14 -6.35
N PHE A 27 22.17 15.72 -5.13
CA PHE A 27 22.04 14.30 -4.74
C PHE A 27 20.62 13.74 -4.87
N THR A 28 19.68 14.50 -5.43
CA THR A 28 18.29 14.05 -5.63
C THR A 28 18.11 13.30 -6.97
N SER A 29 18.85 12.22 -7.18
CA SER A 29 18.62 11.33 -8.32
C SER A 29 17.51 10.32 -8.02
N SER A 30 16.56 10.22 -8.94
CA SER A 30 15.36 9.40 -8.89
C SER A 30 15.66 7.94 -8.53
N SER A 31 15.25 7.51 -7.34
CA SER A 31 15.32 6.11 -6.95
C SER A 31 14.19 5.32 -7.62
N PHE A 32 14.52 4.62 -8.72
CA PHE A 32 13.68 3.54 -9.23
C PHE A 32 13.91 2.29 -8.36
N ALA A 33 13.45 2.35 -7.10
CA ALA A 33 13.65 1.28 -6.12
C ALA A 33 12.66 0.12 -6.27
N GLN A 34 11.67 0.22 -7.16
CA GLN A 34 10.72 -0.86 -7.41
C GLN A 34 11.15 -1.66 -8.64
N ILE A 35 11.69 -2.86 -8.40
CA ILE A 35 11.77 -3.88 -9.44
C ILE A 35 10.34 -4.29 -9.76
N SER A 36 9.90 -4.02 -10.99
CA SER A 36 8.64 -4.52 -11.52
C SER A 36 8.94 -5.79 -12.31
N GLU A 37 8.56 -6.94 -11.76
CA GLU A 37 8.50 -8.18 -12.51
C GLU A 37 7.24 -8.09 -13.39
N GLY A 38 7.40 -7.51 -14.58
CA GLY A 38 6.33 -7.45 -15.57
C GLY A 38 5.81 -8.84 -15.96
N GLY A 39 4.75 -8.86 -16.77
CA GLY A 39 4.16 -10.10 -17.28
C GLY A 39 2.66 -10.18 -17.03
N ILE A 40 1.98 -10.95 -17.86
CA ILE A 40 0.54 -11.23 -17.70
C ILE A 40 0.43 -12.59 -17.01
N PRO A 41 -0.26 -12.70 -15.86
CA PRO A 41 -0.41 -14.01 -15.21
C PRO A 41 -1.06 -15.01 -16.16
N TYR A 42 -0.59 -16.26 -16.15
CA TYR A 42 -1.03 -17.30 -17.09
C TYR A 42 -2.56 -17.41 -17.17
N SER A 43 -3.25 -17.26 -16.04
CA SER A 43 -4.71 -17.35 -15.95
C SER A 43 -5.49 -16.27 -16.69
N PHE A 44 -4.85 -15.16 -17.09
CA PHE A 44 -5.50 -14.04 -17.78
C PHE A 44 -5.61 -14.28 -19.29
N ASN A 45 -4.68 -15.05 -19.87
CA ASN A 45 -4.66 -15.34 -21.31
C ASN A 45 -4.98 -16.81 -21.63
N ALA A 46 -4.88 -17.72 -20.66
CA ALA A 46 -5.12 -19.14 -20.90
C ALA A 46 -6.61 -19.48 -20.87
N ASN A 47 -7.03 -20.37 -21.77
CA ASN A 47 -8.38 -20.92 -21.81
C ASN A 47 -8.52 -22.03 -20.76
N ILE A 48 -8.54 -21.61 -19.48
CA ILE A 48 -8.67 -22.49 -18.31
C ILE A 48 -10.04 -22.30 -17.67
N ASN A 49 -10.55 -23.35 -17.01
CA ASN A 49 -11.80 -23.28 -16.28
C ASN A 49 -11.74 -22.13 -15.24
N GLN A 50 -12.68 -21.19 -15.30
CA GLN A 50 -12.74 -20.03 -14.40
C GLN A 50 -13.54 -20.31 -13.12
N GLN A 51 -14.23 -21.45 -13.06
CA GLN A 51 -14.91 -21.90 -11.86
C GLN A 51 -13.86 -22.40 -10.86
N VAL A 52 -13.61 -21.58 -9.86
CA VAL A 52 -12.72 -21.86 -8.73
C VAL A 52 -13.51 -21.70 -7.45
N GLU A 53 -13.02 -22.29 -6.37
CA GLU A 53 -13.60 -22.11 -5.05
C GLU A 53 -13.76 -20.62 -4.73
N ARG A 54 -14.95 -20.25 -4.27
CA ARG A 54 -15.27 -18.90 -3.86
C ARG A 54 -15.56 -18.87 -2.38
N VAL A 55 -14.82 -18.04 -1.66
CA VAL A 55 -15.08 -17.73 -0.26
C VAL A 55 -15.78 -16.38 -0.18
N THR A 56 -16.92 -16.35 0.50
CA THR A 56 -17.68 -15.11 0.74
C THR A 56 -17.33 -14.57 2.11
N MET A 57 -16.76 -13.37 2.13
CA MET A 57 -16.40 -12.67 3.35
C MET A 57 -17.66 -12.17 4.08
N PRO A 58 -17.64 -12.16 5.44
CA PRO A 58 -18.73 -11.59 6.22
C PRO A 58 -18.92 -10.11 5.89
N ALA A 59 -20.18 -9.66 5.93
CA ALA A 59 -20.50 -8.25 5.73
C ALA A 59 -20.01 -7.42 6.92
N VAL A 60 -19.38 -6.28 6.64
CA VAL A 60 -19.00 -5.30 7.66
C VAL A 60 -20.24 -4.52 8.08
N ASN A 61 -20.51 -4.45 9.39
CA ASN A 61 -21.55 -3.57 9.92
C ASN A 61 -21.02 -2.14 10.06
N VAL A 62 -21.01 -1.39 8.95
CA VAL A 62 -20.48 -0.02 8.90
C VAL A 62 -21.19 0.90 9.89
N ALA A 63 -22.51 0.75 10.07
CA ALA A 63 -23.27 1.59 11.01
C ALA A 63 -22.83 1.40 12.47
N ALA A 64 -22.55 0.16 12.88
CA ALA A 64 -22.01 -0.11 14.20
C ALA A 64 -20.60 0.48 14.37
N LEU A 65 -19.73 0.35 13.35
CA LEU A 65 -18.38 0.90 13.41
C LEU A 65 -18.39 2.44 13.49
N LEU A 66 -19.29 3.12 12.77
CA LEU A 66 -19.42 4.58 12.86
C LEU A 66 -19.91 5.03 14.24
N ALA A 67 -20.85 4.30 14.85
CA ALA A 67 -21.32 4.59 16.21
C ALA A 67 -20.21 4.38 17.25
N GLU A 68 -19.34 3.38 17.08
CA GLU A 68 -18.14 3.21 17.91
C GLU A 68 -17.16 4.37 17.73
N ASP A 69 -16.92 4.79 16.48
CA ASP A 69 -15.99 5.88 16.16
C ASP A 69 -16.47 7.22 16.77
N GLU A 70 -17.78 7.50 16.81
CA GLU A 70 -18.34 8.68 17.49
C GLU A 70 -18.00 8.71 19.00
N ILE A 71 -18.04 7.55 19.65
CA ILE A 71 -17.70 7.40 21.08
C ILE A 71 -16.18 7.47 21.30
N GLU A 72 -15.38 6.93 20.37
CA GLU A 72 -13.91 6.95 20.45
C GLU A 72 -13.36 8.36 20.18
N GLN A 73 -14.01 9.12 19.30
CA GLN A 73 -13.67 10.51 19.01
C GLN A 73 -13.83 11.39 20.26
N SER A 74 -14.86 11.15 21.08
CA SER A 74 -15.03 11.87 22.35
C SER A 74 -13.94 11.58 23.38
N LYS A 75 -13.16 10.50 23.18
CA LYS A 75 -12.03 10.09 24.03
C LYS A 75 -10.67 10.55 23.46
N GLY A 76 -10.67 11.25 22.33
CA GLY A 76 -9.44 11.73 21.67
C GLY A 76 -8.59 10.62 21.05
N LEU A 77 -9.18 9.45 20.76
CA LEU A 77 -8.49 8.38 20.06
C LEU A 77 -8.29 8.72 18.57
N PRO A 78 -7.22 8.22 17.93
CA PRO A 78 -7.01 8.43 16.50
C PRO A 78 -8.08 7.73 15.66
N TYR A 79 -8.36 8.28 14.48
CA TYR A 79 -9.33 7.70 13.55
C TYR A 79 -8.93 6.30 13.09
N ARG A 80 -9.94 5.43 13.02
CA ARG A 80 -9.84 4.09 12.48
C ARG A 80 -9.60 4.13 10.96
N PHE A 81 -8.53 3.48 10.49
CA PHE A 81 -8.20 3.39 9.06
C PHE A 81 -8.77 2.14 8.37
N GLY A 82 -9.21 1.14 9.15
CA GLY A 82 -9.75 -0.12 8.64
C GLY A 82 -10.24 -1.04 9.76
N PHE A 83 -11.01 -2.07 9.37
CA PHE A 83 -11.51 -3.11 10.27
C PHE A 83 -10.82 -4.44 9.96
N PRO A 84 -10.07 -5.05 10.89
CA PRO A 84 -9.40 -6.32 10.66
C PRO A 84 -10.41 -7.46 10.57
N MET A 85 -10.14 -8.43 9.70
CA MET A 85 -10.88 -9.69 9.61
C MET A 85 -9.90 -10.85 9.69
N ASP A 86 -10.10 -11.72 10.66
CA ASP A 86 -9.30 -12.93 10.79
C ASP A 86 -9.71 -13.96 9.73
N VAL A 87 -8.73 -14.44 8.97
CA VAL A 87 -8.93 -15.44 7.90
C VAL A 87 -7.82 -16.50 7.94
N ASN A 88 -8.12 -17.71 7.48
CA ASN A 88 -7.15 -18.81 7.36
C ASN A 88 -7.33 -19.56 6.02
N TYR A 89 -6.79 -18.98 4.95
CA TYR A 89 -6.80 -19.56 3.61
C TYR A 89 -5.37 -19.85 3.16
N ASN A 90 -5.08 -21.11 2.87
CA ASN A 90 -3.79 -21.60 2.44
C ASN A 90 -3.93 -22.66 1.34
N LEU A 91 -2.78 -23.08 0.81
CA LEU A 91 -2.67 -24.03 -0.31
C LEU A 91 -3.25 -25.43 -0.04
N ASN A 92 -3.48 -25.78 1.23
CA ASN A 92 -3.96 -27.09 1.65
C ASN A 92 -5.45 -27.09 2.03
N ASN A 93 -5.99 -25.96 2.47
CA ASN A 93 -7.34 -25.87 3.03
C ASN A 93 -8.34 -25.07 2.19
N SER A 94 -7.87 -24.40 1.14
CA SER A 94 -8.69 -23.50 0.34
C SER A 94 -8.17 -23.44 -1.09
N GLY A 95 -9.04 -23.01 -2.00
CA GLY A 95 -8.70 -22.77 -3.38
C GLY A 95 -8.68 -24.04 -4.22
N THR A 96 -8.63 -23.84 -5.53
CA THR A 96 -8.68 -24.90 -6.52
C THR A 96 -7.32 -25.05 -7.19
N TRP A 97 -6.73 -26.23 -7.08
CA TRP A 97 -5.57 -26.62 -7.87
C TRP A 97 -5.98 -27.06 -9.26
N THR A 98 -5.34 -26.51 -10.29
CA THR A 98 -5.53 -26.84 -11.70
C THR A 98 -4.21 -27.31 -12.28
N ASN A 99 -4.16 -28.52 -12.84
CA ASN A 99 -2.97 -28.99 -13.54
C ASN A 99 -2.93 -28.35 -14.94
N LEU A 100 -1.80 -27.76 -15.30
CA LEU A 100 -1.59 -27.11 -16.59
C LEU A 100 -0.91 -28.06 -17.59
N PRO A 101 -1.09 -27.85 -18.90
CA PRO A 101 -0.27 -28.50 -19.91
C PRO A 101 1.22 -28.23 -19.64
N GLY A 102 2.05 -29.28 -19.63
CA GLY A 102 3.47 -29.18 -19.27
C GLY A 102 3.82 -29.52 -17.82
N GLY A 103 2.85 -29.99 -17.01
CA GLY A 103 3.10 -30.53 -15.67
C GLY A 103 3.15 -29.50 -14.54
N ALA A 104 2.99 -28.22 -14.87
CA ALA A 104 2.84 -27.16 -13.87
C ALA A 104 1.48 -27.23 -13.16
N LYS A 105 1.38 -26.60 -11.99
CA LYS A 105 0.15 -26.50 -11.20
C LYS A 105 -0.18 -25.05 -10.93
N LEU A 106 -1.46 -24.71 -11.05
CA LEU A 106 -2.01 -23.39 -10.79
C LEU A 106 -3.00 -23.47 -9.64
N TRP A 107 -2.75 -22.73 -8.57
CA TRP A 107 -3.69 -22.57 -7.47
C TRP A 107 -4.46 -21.25 -7.61
N ARG A 108 -5.78 -21.29 -7.42
CA ARG A 108 -6.64 -20.12 -7.51
C ARG A 108 -7.73 -20.15 -6.45
N LEU A 109 -7.98 -19.01 -5.81
CA LEU A 109 -9.06 -18.80 -4.85
C LEU A 109 -9.77 -17.48 -5.18
N ASN A 110 -11.10 -17.49 -5.19
CA ASN A 110 -11.90 -16.29 -5.39
C ASN A 110 -12.40 -15.78 -4.04
N ILE A 111 -11.98 -14.57 -3.65
CA ILE A 111 -12.47 -13.92 -2.43
C ILE A 111 -13.53 -12.90 -2.83
N PHE A 112 -14.77 -13.16 -2.43
CA PHE A 112 -15.91 -12.31 -2.71
C PHE A 112 -16.33 -11.56 -1.46
N PHE A 113 -16.50 -10.24 -1.57
CA PHE A 113 -17.05 -9.41 -0.52
C PHE A 113 -18.43 -8.89 -0.92
N PHE A 114 -19.41 -9.05 -0.03
CA PHE A 114 -20.74 -8.48 -0.26
C PHE A 114 -20.75 -7.02 0.20
N ARG A 115 -20.70 -6.08 -0.76
CA ARG A 115 -20.97 -4.67 -0.49
C ARG A 115 -22.47 -4.46 -0.41
N ARG A 116 -22.99 -4.14 0.77
CA ARG A 116 -24.38 -3.69 0.91
C ARG A 116 -24.49 -2.26 0.36
N ASN A 117 -25.14 -2.07 -0.78
CA ASN A 117 -25.52 -0.74 -1.27
C ASN A 117 -26.59 -0.19 -0.33
N ASN A 118 -26.24 0.79 0.52
CA ASN A 118 -27.22 1.67 1.13
C ASN A 118 -26.85 3.09 0.68
N TYR A 119 -27.79 3.72 -0.03
CA TYR A 119 -27.77 5.13 -0.42
C TYR A 119 -28.13 6.01 0.77
#